data_AF-A0A0P7D5G4-F1
#
_entry.id   AF-A0A0P7D5G4-F1
#
_cell.length_a   1.000
_cell.length_b   1.000
_cell.length_c   1.000
_cell.angle_alpha   90.00
_cell.angle_beta   90.00
_cell.angle_gamma   90.00
#
_symmetry.space_group_name_H-M   'P 1'
#
loop_
_entity.id
_entity.type
_entity.pdbx_description
1 polymer ?
#
loop_
_entity_poly.entity_id
_entity_poly.type
_entity_poly.pdbx_seq_one_letter_code
_entity_poly.pdbx_strand_id
1 'polypeptide(L)'
;MYLVCTEGGHYILQTRDNLFFYFGEVPDTNTEVPLQRIENVLGHFLHFTRTPDGTLTDISATGGTRVHLHYDHPLGRLTDINW
;
A
#
# COMPACT_ATOMS: atom_id res chain seq x y z
N MET A 1 -12.04 -13.91 -7.04
CA MET A 1 -11.11 -12.78 -7.00
C MET A 1 -11.28 -12.06 -8.31
N TYR A 2 -11.37 -10.74 -8.28
CA TYR A 2 -11.60 -9.92 -9.47
C TYR A 2 -10.53 -8.83 -9.50
N LEU A 3 -9.90 -8.65 -10.67
CA LEU A 3 -9.00 -7.53 -10.92
C LEU A 3 -9.77 -6.51 -11.76
N VAL A 4 -9.81 -5.27 -11.30
CA VAL A 4 -10.48 -4.16 -11.96
C VAL A 4 -9.44 -3.11 -12.31
N CYS A 5 -9.44 -2.66 -13.56
CA CYS A 5 -8.75 -1.45 -13.99
C CYS A 5 -9.81 -0.36 -14.21
N THR A 6 -9.65 0.80 -13.55
CA THR A 6 -10.54 1.94 -13.74
C THR A 6 -10.20 2.67 -15.05
N GLU A 7 -11.10 3.54 -15.53
CA GLU A 7 -10.81 4.38 -16.72
C GLU A 7 -9.56 5.26 -16.53
N GLY A 8 -9.20 5.60 -15.30
CA GLY A 8 -7.97 6.32 -14.96
C GLY A 8 -6.72 5.46 -14.85
N GLY A 9 -6.76 4.18 -15.23
CA GLY A 9 -5.60 3.28 -15.17
C GLY A 9 -5.28 2.75 -13.77
N HIS A 10 -6.21 2.84 -12.83
CA HIS A 10 -5.99 2.36 -11.47
C HIS A 10 -6.40 0.90 -11.29
N TYR A 11 -5.56 0.12 -10.61
CA TYR A 11 -5.81 -1.30 -10.40
C TYR A 11 -6.27 -1.62 -8.98
N ILE A 12 -7.37 -2.38 -8.89
CA ILE A 12 -7.97 -2.88 -7.65
C ILE A 12 -8.17 -4.38 -7.76
N LEU A 13 -7.63 -5.14 -6.81
CA LEU A 13 -7.90 -6.56 -6.65
C LEU A 13 -8.88 -6.76 -5.49
N GLN A 14 -10.03 -7.37 -5.77
CA GLN A 14 -11.04 -7.70 -4.75
C GLN A 14 -11.05 -9.20 -4.46
N THR A 15 -10.94 -9.54 -3.19
CA THR A 15 -11.09 -10.91 -2.69
C THR A 15 -12.55 -11.26 -2.38
N ARG A 16 -12.84 -12.56 -2.15
CA ARG A 16 -14.21 -13.02 -1.87
C ARG A 16 -14.74 -12.58 -0.50
N ASP A 17 -13.85 -12.35 0.45
CA ASP A 17 -14.12 -11.80 1.78
C ASP A 17 -14.21 -10.26 1.78
N ASN A 18 -14.23 -9.65 0.60
CA ASN A 18 -14.37 -8.20 0.40
C ASN A 18 -13.25 -7.36 1.02
N LEU A 19 -12.01 -7.85 0.89
CA LEU A 19 -10.83 -7.00 0.95
C LEU A 19 -10.51 -6.46 -0.44
N PHE A 20 -10.17 -5.19 -0.49
CA PHE A 20 -9.76 -4.46 -1.68
C PHE A 20 -8.28 -4.13 -1.56
N PHE A 21 -7.49 -4.55 -2.54
CA PHE A 21 -6.06 -4.26 -2.65
C PHE A 21 -5.89 -3.26 -3.79
N TYR A 22 -5.44 -2.07 -3.47
CA TYR A 22 -5.31 -0.96 -4.41
C TYR A 22 -3.84 -0.66 -4.71
N PHE A 23 -3.49 -0.68 -5.99
CA PHE A 23 -2.12 -0.49 -6.47
C PHE A 23 -1.84 0.93 -6.97
N GLY A 24 -2.84 1.80 -7.02
CA GLY A 24 -2.70 3.09 -7.68
C GLY A 24 -2.83 2.99 -9.19
N GLU A 25 -2.39 4.05 -9.88
CA GLU A 25 -2.19 4.05 -11.33
C GLU A 25 -1.06 3.08 -11.69
N VAL A 26 -1.31 2.18 -12.63
CA VAL A 26 -0.31 1.21 -13.10
C VAL A 26 0.11 1.59 -14.52
N PRO A 27 1.38 1.93 -14.74
CA PRO A 27 1.90 2.24 -16.07
C PRO A 27 1.85 1.02 -17.02
N ASP A 28 1.65 1.27 -18.31
CA ASP A 28 1.69 0.24 -19.37
C ASP A 28 3.13 -0.19 -19.75
N THR A 29 4.05 -0.12 -18.79
CA THR A 29 5.49 -0.37 -19.01
C THR A 29 5.95 -1.72 -18.48
N ASN A 30 5.03 -2.60 -18.09
CA ASN A 30 5.31 -3.89 -17.47
C ASN A 30 6.25 -3.77 -16.24
N THR A 31 6.17 -2.66 -15.54
CA THR A 31 6.94 -2.38 -14.33
C THR A 31 6.16 -2.83 -13.10
N GLU A 32 6.87 -3.33 -12.09
CA GLU A 32 6.24 -3.67 -10.81
C GLU A 32 5.68 -2.40 -10.15
N VAL A 33 4.45 -2.51 -9.63
CA VAL A 33 3.80 -1.43 -8.88
C VAL A 33 3.48 -1.92 -7.47
N PRO A 34 3.96 -1.23 -6.43
CA PRO A 34 3.73 -1.65 -5.07
C PRO A 34 2.28 -1.43 -4.64
N LEU A 35 1.79 -2.30 -3.75
CA LEU A 35 0.50 -2.13 -3.10
C LEU A 35 0.47 -0.81 -2.29
N GLN A 36 -0.53 0.04 -2.57
CA GLN A 36 -0.68 1.34 -1.91
C GLN A 36 -1.68 1.30 -0.76
N ARG A 37 -2.74 0.51 -0.86
CA ARG A 37 -3.79 0.45 0.17
C ARG A 37 -4.47 -0.91 0.23
N ILE A 38 -4.79 -1.36 1.44
CA ILE A 38 -5.74 -2.45 1.69
C ILE A 38 -6.95 -1.84 2.38
N GLU A 39 -8.15 -2.17 1.94
CA GLU A 39 -9.38 -1.65 2.51
C GLU A 39 -10.45 -2.74 2.59
N ASN A 40 -11.33 -2.67 3.58
CA ASN A 40 -12.49 -3.56 3.67
C ASN A 40 -13.79 -2.81 3.33
N VAL A 41 -14.91 -3.53 3.28
CA VAL A 41 -16.24 -2.96 2.98
C VAL A 41 -16.73 -1.91 3.97
N LEU A 42 -16.13 -1.82 5.16
CA LEU A 42 -16.47 -0.82 6.17
C LEU A 42 -15.66 0.48 5.98
N GLY A 43 -14.79 0.54 4.97
CA GLY A 43 -13.88 1.67 4.75
C GLY A 43 -12.69 1.69 5.72
N HIS A 44 -12.47 0.60 6.47
CA HIS A 44 -11.26 0.46 7.27
C HIS A 44 -10.09 0.13 6.35
N PHE A 45 -9.00 0.88 6.47
CA PHE A 45 -7.88 0.76 5.56
C PHE A 45 -6.53 0.71 6.28
N LEU A 46 -5.56 0.18 5.56
CA LEU A 46 -4.12 0.40 5.73
C LEU A 46 -3.60 1.07 4.46
N HIS A 47 -2.89 2.18 4.58
CA HIS A 47 -2.24 2.90 3.49
C HIS A 47 -0.72 2.85 3.69
N PHE A 48 0.00 2.55 2.61
CA PHE A 48 1.44 2.31 2.62
C PHE A 48 2.17 3.46 1.90
N THR A 49 2.86 4.29 2.65
CA THR A 49 3.64 5.40 2.09
C THR A 49 5.08 4.97 1.88
N ARG A 50 5.62 5.26 0.70
CA ARG A 50 6.98 4.92 0.30
C ARG A 50 7.74 6.16 -0.16
N THR A 51 9.06 6.13 -0.05
CA THR A 51 9.96 7.05 -0.73
C THR A 51 9.92 6.83 -2.25
N PRO A 52 10.45 7.76 -3.07
CA PRO A 52 10.51 7.60 -4.53
C PRO A 52 11.30 6.37 -5.01
N ASP A 53 12.29 5.93 -4.23
CA ASP A 53 13.07 4.70 -4.47
C ASP A 53 12.35 3.42 -4.01
N GLY A 54 11.16 3.53 -3.42
CA GLY A 54 10.29 2.40 -3.09
C GLY A 54 10.38 1.90 -1.64
N THR A 55 11.20 2.53 -0.80
CA THR A 55 11.34 2.17 0.63
C THR A 55 10.07 2.55 1.39
N LEU A 56 9.45 1.59 2.09
CA LEU A 56 8.25 1.83 2.91
C LEU A 56 8.62 2.63 4.16
N THR A 57 7.99 3.79 4.38
CA THR A 57 8.28 4.65 5.54
C THR A 57 7.14 4.69 6.54
N ASP A 58 5.90 4.50 6.07
CA ASP A 58 4.74 4.63 6.95
C ASP A 58 3.64 3.64 6.59
N ILE A 59 2.94 3.18 7.63
CA ILE A 59 1.66 2.51 7.52
C ILE A 59 0.63 3.34 8.28
N SER A 60 -0.33 3.92 7.56
CA SER A 60 -1.41 4.71 8.16
C SER A 60 -2.71 3.91 8.13
N ALA A 61 -3.50 3.98 9.19
CA ALA A 61 -4.77 3.27 9.32
C ALA A 61 -5.94 4.23 9.55
N THR A 62 -7.15 3.73 9.33
CA THR A 62 -8.38 4.45 9.66
C THR A 62 -8.37 4.92 11.12
N GLY A 63 -8.88 6.12 11.38
CA GLY A 63 -8.87 6.73 12.71
C GLY A 63 -7.59 7.49 13.04
N GLY A 64 -6.70 7.71 12.07
CA GLY A 64 -5.53 8.58 12.22
C GLY A 64 -4.30 7.91 12.84
N THR A 65 -4.36 6.60 13.10
CA THR A 65 -3.17 5.84 13.52
C THR A 65 -2.14 5.85 12.40
N ARG A 66 -0.89 6.14 12.74
CA ARG A 66 0.23 6.10 11.80
C ARG A 66 1.41 5.44 12.47
N VAL A 67 2.00 4.48 11.77
CA VAL A 67 3.20 3.79 12.20
C VAL A 67 4.33 4.25 11.30
N HIS A 68 5.36 4.85 11.88
CA HIS A 68 6.59 5.23 11.17
C HIS A 68 7.64 4.13 11.30
N LEU A 69 8.21 3.72 10.17
CA LEU A 69 9.15 2.63 10.07
C LEU A 69 10.57 3.19 9.94
N HIS A 70 11.45 2.78 10.87
CA HIS A 70 12.85 3.20 10.87
C HIS A 70 13.75 2.01 10.52
N TYR A 71 14.72 2.27 9.63
CA TYR A 71 15.61 1.24 9.09
C TYR A 71 17.06 1.56 9.44
N ASP A 72 17.83 0.56 9.85
CA ASP A 72 19.26 0.73 10.06
C ASP A 72 20.05 0.53 8.76
N HIS A 73 20.97 1.46 8.51
CA HIS A 73 21.99 1.32 7.49
C HIS A 73 23.14 0.43 8.02
N PRO A 74 23.74 -0.50 7.24
CA PRO A 74 23.62 -0.69 5.79
C PRO A 74 22.69 -1.84 5.36
N LEU A 75 22.10 -2.56 6.31
CA LEU A 75 21.40 -3.81 6.01
C LEU A 75 19.95 -3.59 5.54
N GLY A 76 19.42 -2.37 5.66
CA GLY A 76 18.05 -2.04 5.21
C GLY A 76 16.97 -2.80 5.98
N ARG A 77 17.27 -3.25 7.21
CA ARG A 77 16.33 -3.98 8.06
C ARG A 77 15.55 -2.98 8.92
N LEU A 78 14.26 -3.24 9.08
CA LEU A 78 13.43 -2.51 10.03
C LEU A 78 14.00 -2.73 11.44
N THR A 79 14.31 -1.65 12.13
CA THR A 79 14.94 -1.66 13.46
C THR A 79 14.09 -1.01 14.52
N ASP A 80 13.23 -0.09 14.14
CA ASP A 80 12.35 0.59 15.09
C ASP A 80 10.99 0.94 14.47
N ILE A 81 9.98 1.00 15.34
CA ILE A 81 8.58 1.27 14.98
C ILE A 81 8.05 2.34 15.94
N ASN A 82 7.72 3.51 15.41
CA ASN A 82 7.16 4.63 16.17
C ASN A 82 5.68 4.84 15.83
N TRP A 83 4.90 5.27 16.83
CA TRP A 83 3.44 5.47 16.75
C TRP A 83 3.06 6.95 16.84
#